data_AF-A0A7V1QS09-F1
#
_entry.id   AF-A0A7V1QS09-F1
#
_cell.length_a   1.000
_cell.length_b   1.000
_cell.length_c   1.000
_cell.angle_alpha   90.00
_cell.angle_beta   90.00
_cell.angle_gamma   90.00
#
_symmetry.space_group_name_H-M   'P 1'
#
loop_
_entity.id
_entity.type
_entity.pdbx_description
1 polymer ?
#
loop_
_entity_poly.entity_id
_entity_poly.type
_entity_poly.pdbx_seq_one_letter_code
_entity_poly.pdbx_strand_id
1 'polypeptide(L)'
;MTTRTYRESGAGPEESASAVDPLLGPAAIADLARRELERAERYRRVLSLAVIELPEGDAREAALVRRLSATLRGPDAVGRLDAGGLLILLPETPRGGAEACIRRLRRLTEPDVGDLQIGIASFPQDGQRWDELVRVALGRMGTIEVPPVPNASLRGSLRGAFPSFYRPVSR
;
A
#
# COMPACT_ATOMS: atom_id res chain seq x y z
N MET A 1 -28.98 23.02 55.77
CA MET A 1 -29.76 23.59 54.66
C MET A 1 -28.84 24.50 53.84
N THR A 2 -28.72 24.24 52.52
CA THR A 2 -28.30 25.21 51.46
C THR A 2 -26.79 25.56 51.42
N THR A 3 -25.96 25.42 50.37
CA THR A 3 -26.02 24.86 48.99
C THR A 3 -24.58 24.83 48.43
N ARG A 4 -24.27 23.77 47.66
CA ARG A 4 -23.56 23.70 46.35
C ARG A 4 -22.44 24.71 46.02
N THR A 5 -21.22 24.20 45.81
CA THR A 5 -20.41 24.43 44.58
C THR A 5 -19.29 23.38 44.49
N TYR A 6 -19.54 22.28 43.77
CA TYR A 6 -18.48 21.41 43.25
C TYR A 6 -18.35 21.70 41.77
N ARG A 7 -17.18 22.22 41.38
CA ARG A 7 -16.83 22.61 40.01
C ARG A 7 -16.48 21.33 39.25
N GLU A 8 -17.31 20.97 38.27
CA GLU A 8 -16.94 20.02 37.23
C GLU A 8 -15.90 20.66 36.30
N SER A 9 -14.75 20.00 36.18
CA SER A 9 -13.76 20.15 35.10
C SER A 9 -13.08 18.78 35.08
N GLY A 10 -13.33 17.89 34.12
CA GLY A 10 -13.36 18.13 32.69
C GLY A 10 -12.08 17.50 32.14
N ALA A 11 -12.26 16.62 31.15
CA ALA A 11 -11.26 15.82 30.42
C ALA A 11 -10.98 14.41 30.99
N GLY A 12 -11.51 13.42 30.27
CA GLY A 12 -11.22 11.99 30.40
C GLY A 12 -9.81 11.64 29.92
N PRO A 13 -9.46 10.34 29.89
CA PRO A 13 -8.11 9.89 29.59
C PRO A 13 -7.82 10.06 28.10
N GLU A 14 -7.01 11.05 27.72
CA GLU A 14 -6.31 11.02 26.43
C GLU A 14 -5.11 10.06 26.56
N GLU A 15 -5.44 8.78 26.63
CA GLU A 15 -4.53 7.71 26.27
C GLU A 15 -4.70 7.44 24.76
N SER A 16 -3.58 7.31 24.06
CA SER A 16 -3.45 6.72 22.72
C SER A 16 -3.75 7.59 21.49
N ALA A 17 -2.73 8.34 21.07
CA ALA A 17 -2.28 8.30 19.69
C ALA A 17 -0.75 8.40 19.67
N SER A 18 -0.07 7.26 19.69
CA SER A 18 1.35 7.19 19.35
C SER A 18 1.52 7.86 17.99
N ALA A 19 2.20 9.01 17.97
CA ALA A 19 2.63 9.68 16.77
C ALA A 19 3.73 8.83 16.13
N VAL A 20 3.33 7.75 15.47
CA VAL A 20 4.17 7.09 14.47
C VAL A 20 4.33 8.12 13.39
N ASP A 21 5.56 8.58 13.16
CA ASP A 21 5.90 9.40 12.01
C ASP A 21 5.51 8.56 10.76
N PRO A 22 4.38 8.86 10.10
CA PRO A 22 3.69 7.87 9.26
C PRO A 22 4.36 7.67 7.90
N LEU A 23 5.42 8.45 7.62
CA LEU A 23 6.12 8.48 6.36
C LEU A 23 7.57 8.09 6.56
N LEU A 24 7.93 6.89 6.10
CA LEU A 24 9.32 6.42 6.10
C LEU A 24 10.17 7.25 5.13
N GLY A 25 11.40 7.57 5.52
CA GLY A 25 12.37 8.17 4.60
C GLY A 25 12.81 7.23 3.47
N PRO A 26 13.45 7.73 2.41
CA PRO A 26 13.83 6.94 1.22
C PRO A 26 14.64 5.67 1.49
N ALA A 27 15.66 5.77 2.36
CA ALA A 27 16.44 4.60 2.73
C ALA A 27 15.61 3.57 3.52
N ALA A 28 14.79 4.03 4.47
CA ALA A 28 13.99 3.17 5.34
C ALA A 28 12.91 2.41 4.56
N ILE A 29 12.21 3.06 3.63
CA ILE A 29 11.19 2.37 2.80
C ILE A 29 11.84 1.39 1.83
N ALA A 30 13.00 1.72 1.24
CA ALA A 30 13.71 0.82 0.35
C ALA A 30 14.21 -0.43 1.10
N ASP A 31 14.76 -0.25 2.30
CA ASP A 31 15.21 -1.36 3.13
C ASP A 31 14.05 -2.25 3.60
N LEU A 32 12.92 -1.65 3.96
CA LEU A 32 11.70 -2.39 4.27
C LEU A 32 11.22 -3.21 3.06
N ALA A 33 11.15 -2.59 1.88
CA ALA A 33 10.71 -3.26 0.67
C ALA A 33 11.62 -4.42 0.26
N ARG A 34 12.95 -4.28 0.40
CA ARG A 34 13.90 -5.38 0.16
C ARG A 34 13.64 -6.56 1.10
N ARG A 35 13.45 -6.30 2.40
CA ARG A 35 13.11 -7.36 3.37
C ARG A 35 11.80 -8.04 3.03
N GLU A 36 10.76 -7.28 2.65
CA GLU A 36 9.48 -7.87 2.28
C GLU A 36 9.55 -8.64 0.95
N LEU A 37 10.41 -8.24 0.01
CA LEU A 37 10.68 -9.02 -1.21
C LEU A 37 11.36 -10.36 -0.89
N GLU A 38 12.39 -10.37 -0.04
CA GLU A 38 13.06 -11.60 0.39
C GLU A 38 12.07 -12.55 1.09
N ARG A 39 11.17 -12.01 1.91
CA ARG A 39 10.09 -12.78 2.55
C ARG A 39 9.11 -13.31 1.51
N ALA A 40 8.67 -12.47 0.57
CA ALA A 40 7.73 -12.84 -0.47
C ALA A 40 8.29 -13.97 -1.34
N GLU A 41 9.56 -13.89 -1.73
CA GLU A 41 10.26 -14.93 -2.47
C GLU A 41 10.32 -16.24 -1.66
N ARG A 42 10.82 -16.17 -0.42
CA ARG A 42 10.99 -17.34 0.46
C ARG A 42 9.67 -18.09 0.70
N TYR A 43 8.58 -17.35 0.90
CA TYR A 43 7.28 -17.92 1.23
C TYR A 43 6.36 -18.05 0.01
N ARG A 44 6.85 -17.78 -1.20
CA ARG A 44 6.07 -17.74 -2.46
C ARG A 44 4.79 -16.91 -2.34
N ARG A 45 4.90 -15.74 -1.72
CA ARG A 45 3.82 -14.76 -1.57
C ARG A 45 3.95 -13.68 -2.63
N VAL A 46 2.84 -13.01 -2.89
CA VAL A 46 2.80 -11.83 -3.75
C VAL A 46 3.06 -10.58 -2.92
N LEU A 47 3.54 -9.53 -3.56
CA LEU A 47 3.67 -8.20 -2.97
C LEU A 47 3.39 -7.18 -4.06
N SER A 48 2.78 -6.06 -3.71
CA SER A 48 2.63 -4.93 -4.62
C SER A 48 3.20 -3.66 -4.02
N LEU A 49 3.63 -2.75 -4.89
CA LEU A 49 3.93 -1.38 -4.52
C LEU A 49 3.20 -0.42 -5.46
N ALA A 50 2.87 0.75 -4.94
CA ALA A 50 2.34 1.85 -5.71
C ALA A 50 3.22 3.08 -5.52
N VAL A 51 3.55 3.76 -6.62
CA VAL A 51 4.27 5.04 -6.60
C VAL A 51 3.27 6.14 -6.94
N ILE A 52 3.26 7.20 -6.13
CA ILE A 52 2.44 8.39 -6.30
C ILE A 52 3.36 9.55 -6.60
N GLU A 53 3.11 10.28 -7.69
CA GLU A 53 3.81 11.53 -7.98
C GLU A 53 3.29 12.61 -7.04
N LEU A 54 4.15 13.04 -6.12
CA LEU A 54 3.86 14.11 -5.19
C LEU A 54 5.17 14.72 -4.69
N PRO A 55 5.54 15.90 -5.20
CA PRO A 55 6.76 16.59 -4.78
C PRO A 55 6.80 16.84 -3.28
N GLU A 56 8.00 16.77 -2.70
CA GLU A 56 8.23 17.14 -1.32
C GLU A 56 7.82 18.61 -1.08
N GLY A 57 7.08 18.85 0.00
CA GLY A 57 6.56 20.17 0.32
C GLY A 57 5.27 20.55 -0.43
N ASP A 58 4.71 19.65 -1.23
CA ASP A 58 3.37 19.83 -1.80
C ASP A 58 2.33 19.93 -0.68
N ALA A 59 1.50 20.97 -0.72
CA ALA A 59 0.49 21.24 0.31
C ALA A 59 -0.51 20.07 0.50
N ARG A 60 -0.66 19.20 -0.52
CA ARG A 60 -1.56 18.05 -0.49
C ARG A 60 -0.99 16.85 0.27
N GLU A 61 0.32 16.81 0.52
CA GLU A 61 1.00 15.67 1.12
C GLU A 61 0.45 15.33 2.51
N ALA A 62 0.34 16.33 3.38
CA ALA A 62 -0.16 16.12 4.74
C ALA A 62 -1.60 15.54 4.74
N ALA A 63 -2.44 15.98 3.79
CA ALA A 63 -3.79 15.44 3.64
C ALA A 63 -3.76 13.99 3.13
N LEU A 64 -2.93 13.70 2.12
CA LEU A 64 -2.77 12.37 1.55
C LEU A 64 -2.23 11.37 2.59
N VAL A 65 -1.15 11.71 3.29
CA VAL A 65 -0.52 10.86 4.30
C VAL A 65 -1.48 10.55 5.45
N ARG A 66 -2.27 11.54 5.90
CA ARG A 66 -3.31 11.33 6.91
C ARG A 66 -4.38 10.33 6.43
N ARG A 67 -4.83 10.44 5.18
CA ARG A 67 -5.83 9.52 4.59
C ARG A 67 -5.27 8.12 4.37
N LEU A 68 -4.01 8.01 3.97
CA LEU A 68 -3.29 6.75 3.84
C LEU A 68 -3.19 6.04 5.19
N SER A 69 -2.74 6.74 6.22
CA SER A 69 -2.60 6.20 7.58
C SER A 69 -3.92 5.65 8.13
N ALA A 70 -5.05 6.25 7.77
CA ALA A 70 -6.38 5.78 8.17
C ALA A 70 -6.93 4.61 7.32
N THR A 71 -6.34 4.35 6.15
CA THR A 71 -6.84 3.35 5.18
C THR A 71 -6.02 2.08 5.14
N LEU A 72 -4.70 2.23 5.35
CA LEU A 72 -3.73 1.16 5.28
C LEU A 72 -3.77 0.27 6.52
N ARG A 73 -3.46 -1.01 6.33
CA ARG A 73 -3.43 -2.02 7.40
C ARG A 73 -2.06 -1.98 8.08
N GLY A 74 -1.96 -2.57 9.28
CA GLY A 74 -0.70 -2.66 10.03
C GLY A 74 0.54 -3.13 9.25
N PRO A 75 0.47 -4.12 8.32
CA PRO A 75 1.62 -4.53 7.53
C PRO A 75 1.91 -3.63 6.31
N ASP A 76 0.98 -2.77 5.91
CA ASP A 76 1.19 -1.85 4.81
C ASP A 76 2.08 -0.69 5.28
N ALA A 77 2.91 -0.14 4.40
CA ALA A 77 3.80 0.97 4.75
C ALA A 77 3.74 2.09 3.72
N VAL A 78 3.97 3.31 4.17
CA VAL A 78 4.12 4.49 3.31
C VAL A 78 5.48 5.10 3.55
N GLY A 79 6.16 5.47 2.48
CA GLY A 79 7.43 6.16 2.55
C GLY A 79 7.66 7.10 1.38
N ARG A 80 8.64 7.98 1.52
CA ARG A 80 9.14 8.79 0.42
C ARG A 80 10.00 7.91 -0.50
N LEU A 81 9.75 7.93 -1.80
CA LEU A 81 10.65 7.29 -2.76
C LEU A 81 11.90 8.15 -2.98
N ASP A 82 11.66 9.43 -3.26
CA ASP A 82 12.64 10.49 -3.51
C ASP A 82 11.93 11.86 -3.35
N ALA A 83 12.56 12.97 -3.74
CA ALA A 83 11.96 14.30 -3.64
C ALA A 83 10.67 14.50 -4.48
N GLY A 84 10.37 13.60 -5.43
CA GLY A 84 9.22 13.70 -6.35
C GLY A 84 8.09 12.71 -6.08
N GLY A 85 8.31 11.71 -5.22
CA GLY A 85 7.38 10.59 -5.11
C GLY A 85 7.18 10.03 -3.72
N LEU A 86 5.96 9.56 -3.48
CA LEU A 86 5.60 8.68 -2.37
C LEU A 86 5.48 7.24 -2.86
N LEU A 87 5.76 6.30 -1.98
CA LEU A 87 5.61 4.87 -2.21
C LEU A 87 4.73 4.25 -1.13
N ILE A 88 3.81 3.41 -1.57
CA ILE A 88 3.01 2.54 -0.73
C ILE A 88 3.48 1.11 -0.96
N LEU A 89 3.87 0.43 0.11
CA LEU A 89 4.23 -0.98 0.11
C LEU A 89 3.04 -1.80 0.63
N LEU A 90 2.62 -2.80 -0.13
CA LEU A 90 1.48 -3.67 0.17
C LEU A 90 1.93 -5.14 0.19
N PRO A 91 2.48 -5.62 1.32
CA PRO A 91 2.86 -7.02 1.46
C PRO A 91 1.64 -7.94 1.28
N GLU A 92 1.88 -9.13 0.72
CA GLU A 92 0.85 -10.17 0.55
C GLU A 92 -0.38 -9.73 -0.27
N THR A 93 -0.22 -8.66 -1.04
CA THR A 93 -1.30 -8.05 -1.80
C THR A 93 -1.03 -8.25 -3.29
N PRO A 94 -1.89 -9.00 -4.03
CA PRO A 94 -1.78 -9.12 -5.47
C PRO A 94 -2.17 -7.79 -6.15
N ARG A 95 -1.77 -7.61 -7.41
CA ARG A 95 -2.07 -6.42 -8.23
C ARG A 95 -3.52 -5.92 -8.08
N GLY A 96 -4.50 -6.81 -8.28
CA GLY A 96 -5.92 -6.42 -8.23
C GLY A 96 -6.36 -5.86 -6.86
N GLY A 97 -5.74 -6.34 -5.78
CA GLY A 97 -5.94 -5.79 -4.44
C GLY A 97 -5.31 -4.42 -4.28
N ALA A 98 -4.10 -4.22 -4.82
CA ALA A 98 -3.42 -2.93 -4.83
C ALA A 98 -4.21 -1.88 -5.61
N GLU A 99 -4.71 -2.21 -6.81
CA GLU A 99 -5.53 -1.31 -7.60
C GLU A 99 -6.87 -0.98 -6.92
N ALA A 100 -7.49 -1.95 -6.25
CA ALA A 100 -8.69 -1.69 -5.45
C ALA A 100 -8.41 -0.72 -4.30
N CYS A 101 -7.27 -0.88 -3.62
CA CYS A 101 -6.80 0.05 -2.61
C CYS A 101 -6.58 1.45 -3.19
N ILE A 102 -5.87 1.57 -4.32
CA ILE A 102 -5.62 2.85 -5.00
C ILE A 102 -6.91 3.52 -5.48
N ARG A 103 -7.87 2.78 -6.05
CA ARG A 103 -9.19 3.34 -6.43
C ARG A 103 -9.98 3.84 -5.22
N ARG A 104 -9.88 3.15 -4.08
CA ARG A 104 -10.49 3.63 -2.83
C ARG A 104 -9.79 4.89 -2.34
N LEU A 105 -8.46 4.92 -2.33
CA LEU A 105 -7.67 6.08 -1.94
C LEU A 105 -8.03 7.30 -2.76
N ARG A 106 -8.00 7.20 -4.10
CA ARG A 106 -8.37 8.27 -5.03
C ARG A 106 -9.73 8.87 -4.68
N ARG A 107 -10.77 8.05 -4.52
CA ARG A 107 -12.12 8.52 -4.16
C ARG A 107 -12.19 9.23 -2.80
N LEU A 108 -11.35 8.82 -1.85
CA LEU A 108 -11.33 9.42 -0.51
C LEU A 108 -10.50 10.71 -0.46
N THR A 109 -9.53 10.86 -1.35
CA THR A 109 -8.60 11.99 -1.36
C THR A 109 -8.93 13.03 -2.42
N GLU A 110 -9.71 12.68 -3.46
CA GLU A 110 -10.05 13.57 -4.59
C GLU A 110 -10.52 14.98 -4.16
N PRO A 111 -11.39 15.15 -3.13
CA PRO A 111 -11.80 16.49 -2.69
C PRO A 111 -10.65 17.34 -2.13
N ASP A 112 -9.63 16.71 -1.54
CA ASP A 112 -8.55 17.36 -0.80
C ASP A 112 -7.26 17.47 -1.64
N VAL A 113 -7.04 16.53 -2.56
CA VAL A 113 -5.75 16.27 -3.23
C VAL A 113 -5.86 16.32 -4.76
N GLY A 114 -7.08 16.27 -5.31
CA GLY A 114 -7.31 16.23 -6.75
C GLY A 114 -6.85 14.93 -7.40
N ASP A 115 -6.56 15.00 -8.71
CA ASP A 115 -6.04 13.85 -9.43
C ASP A 115 -4.56 13.60 -9.08
N LEU A 116 -4.23 12.33 -8.86
CA LEU A 116 -2.90 11.85 -8.52
C LEU A 116 -2.36 11.01 -9.67
N GLN A 117 -1.10 11.18 -10.05
CA GLN A 117 -0.46 10.22 -10.94
C GLN A 117 0.05 9.05 -10.11
N ILE A 118 -0.45 7.84 -10.40
CA ILE A 118 -0.14 6.64 -9.62
C ILE A 118 0.19 5.50 -10.57
N GLY A 119 1.31 4.82 -10.32
CA GLY A 119 1.71 3.61 -11.03
C GLY A 119 1.91 2.44 -10.08
N ILE A 120 1.61 1.22 -10.53
CA ILE A 120 1.61 0.01 -9.69
C ILE A 120 2.53 -1.06 -10.29
N ALA A 121 3.34 -1.68 -9.43
CA ALA A 121 4.11 -2.87 -9.76
C ALA A 121 3.91 -3.98 -8.72
N SER A 122 4.07 -5.24 -9.14
CA SER A 122 3.84 -6.42 -8.31
C SER A 122 4.93 -7.47 -8.49
N PHE A 123 5.44 -7.99 -7.38
CA PHE A 123 6.24 -9.20 -7.33
C PHE A 123 5.35 -10.45 -7.38
N PRO A 124 5.74 -11.50 -8.12
CA PRO A 124 6.93 -11.60 -8.98
C PRO A 124 6.74 -11.14 -10.44
N GLN A 125 5.54 -10.68 -10.82
CA GLN A 125 5.18 -10.48 -12.22
C GLN A 125 5.96 -9.36 -12.94
N ASP A 126 6.32 -8.29 -12.24
CA ASP A 126 6.96 -7.11 -12.82
C ASP A 126 8.46 -7.01 -12.54
N GLY A 127 8.99 -7.92 -11.74
CA GLY A 127 10.38 -7.86 -11.28
C GLY A 127 10.59 -8.68 -10.02
N GLN A 128 11.85 -9.02 -9.80
CA GLN A 128 12.30 -9.75 -8.61
C GLN A 128 13.10 -8.86 -7.66
N ARG A 129 13.53 -7.68 -8.12
CA ARG A 129 14.32 -6.73 -7.34
C ARG A 129 13.60 -5.41 -7.15
N TRP A 130 13.93 -4.71 -6.07
CA TRP A 130 13.35 -3.40 -5.72
C TRP A 130 13.41 -2.39 -6.86
N ASP A 131 14.57 -2.22 -7.48
CA ASP A 131 14.82 -1.28 -8.58
C ASP A 131 13.97 -1.61 -9.81
N GLU A 132 13.68 -2.88 -10.04
CA GLU A 132 12.84 -3.32 -11.16
C GLU A 132 11.38 -2.95 -10.95
N LEU A 133 10.86 -3.20 -9.75
CA LEU A 133 9.48 -2.87 -9.40
C LEU A 133 9.25 -1.37 -9.39
N VAL A 134 10.17 -0.59 -8.82
CA VAL A 134 10.08 0.88 -8.83
C VAL A 134 10.09 1.40 -10.27
N ARG A 135 11.01 0.93 -11.11
CA ARG A 135 11.09 1.32 -12.52
C ARG A 135 9.80 0.98 -13.27
N VAL A 136 9.22 -0.20 -13.05
CA VAL A 136 7.95 -0.57 -13.69
C VAL A 136 6.78 0.28 -13.19
N ALA A 137 6.71 0.57 -11.88
CA ALA A 137 5.67 1.42 -11.32
C ALA A 137 5.74 2.84 -11.90
N LEU A 138 6.94 3.44 -11.93
CA LEU A 138 7.17 4.75 -12.55
C LEU A 138 6.79 4.75 -14.04
N GLY A 139 7.15 3.71 -14.78
CA GLY A 139 6.79 3.56 -16.20
C GLY A 139 5.28 3.40 -16.47
N ARG A 140 4.47 3.12 -15.43
CA ARG A 140 3.02 2.97 -15.50
C ARG A 140 2.24 4.14 -14.89
N MET A 141 2.91 5.23 -14.52
CA MET A 141 2.19 6.40 -14.00
C MET A 141 1.15 6.88 -15.02
N GLY A 142 -0.06 7.16 -14.53
CA GLY A 142 -1.21 7.52 -15.37
C GLY A 142 -1.90 6.33 -16.04
N THR A 143 -1.35 5.11 -15.93
CA THR A 143 -1.93 3.88 -16.50
C THR A 143 -2.37 2.95 -15.37
N ILE A 144 -3.62 3.09 -14.92
CA ILE A 144 -4.23 2.07 -14.06
C ILE A 144 -4.91 1.06 -15.00
N GLU A 145 -4.16 0.02 -15.38
CA GLU A 145 -4.78 -1.14 -16.04
C GLU A 145 -5.80 -1.77 -15.09
N VAL A 146 -6.98 -2.09 -15.61
CA VAL A 146 -8.00 -2.84 -14.88
C VAL A 146 -7.81 -4.31 -15.26
N PRO A 147 -7.20 -5.16 -14.42
CA PRO A 147 -7.29 -6.58 -14.63
C PRO A 147 -8.77 -6.95 -14.53
N PRO A 148 -9.28 -7.81 -15.42
CA PRO A 148 -10.62 -8.33 -15.29
C PRO A 148 -10.71 -8.97 -13.91
N VAL A 149 -11.54 -8.40 -13.03
CA VAL A 149 -11.84 -9.00 -11.74
C VAL A 149 -12.38 -10.40 -12.02
N PRO A 150 -11.67 -11.48 -11.64
CA PRO A 150 -12.33 -12.76 -11.54
C PRO A 150 -13.33 -12.55 -10.41
N ASN A 151 -14.61 -12.52 -10.73
CA ASN A 151 -15.69 -12.45 -9.76
C ASN A 151 -15.33 -13.35 -8.57
N ALA A 152 -15.46 -12.80 -7.37
CA ALA A 152 -15.39 -13.52 -6.11
C ALA A 152 -16.58 -14.49 -5.99
N SER A 153 -16.59 -15.49 -6.87
CA SER A 153 -17.45 -16.65 -6.91
C SER A 153 -16.57 -17.89 -7.06
N LEU A 154 -15.65 -18.11 -6.10
CA LEU A 154 -15.17 -19.46 -5.81
C LEU A 154 -16.20 -20.23 -4.97
N ARG A 155 -17.47 -20.16 -5.38
CA ARG A 155 -18.45 -21.25 -5.17
C ARG A 155 -18.65 -21.90 -6.52
N GLY A 156 -17.92 -22.99 -6.75
CA GLY A 156 -18.18 -23.92 -7.83
C GLY A 156 -17.28 -23.77 -9.04
N SER A 157 -16.08 -24.35 -8.98
CA SER A 157 -15.54 -25.30 -9.98
C SER A 157 -14.01 -25.40 -9.84
N LEU A 158 -13.58 -26.42 -9.10
CA LEU A 158 -12.26 -27.01 -9.28
C LEU A 158 -12.24 -27.67 -10.66
N ARG A 159 -11.52 -27.10 -11.63
CA ARG A 159 -10.78 -27.83 -12.67
C ARG A 159 -10.01 -26.87 -13.58
N GLY A 160 -8.69 -26.97 -13.51
CA GLY A 160 -7.80 -26.66 -14.64
C GLY A 160 -7.31 -25.23 -14.75
N ALA A 161 -6.33 -24.83 -13.92
CA ALA A 161 -5.35 -23.80 -14.29
C ALA A 161 -4.22 -23.74 -13.25
N PHE A 162 -3.45 -24.82 -13.12
CA PHE A 162 -2.09 -24.70 -12.58
C PHE A 162 -1.15 -25.45 -13.53
N PRO A 163 -0.10 -24.81 -14.06
CA PRO A 163 0.92 -25.52 -14.82
C PRO A 163 1.59 -26.51 -13.88
N SER A 164 1.44 -27.80 -14.19
CA SER A 164 2.08 -28.89 -13.48
C SER A 164 3.58 -28.81 -13.67
N PHE A 165 4.31 -28.33 -12.66
CA PHE A 165 5.75 -28.57 -12.55
C PHE A 165 5.97 -29.97 -12.00
N TYR A 166 5.76 -30.98 -12.85
CA TYR A 166 6.23 -32.34 -12.59
C TYR A 166 7.18 -32.75 -13.72
N ARG A 167 8.47 -32.81 -13.42
CA ARG A 167 9.50 -33.36 -14.29
C ARG A 167 9.79 -34.79 -13.80
N PRO A 168 9.55 -35.84 -14.59
CA PRO A 168 9.87 -37.20 -14.15
C PRO A 168 11.40 -37.40 -14.15
N VAL A 169 11.90 -37.99 -13.07
CA VAL A 169 13.29 -38.48 -12.95
C VAL A 169 13.37 -39.81 -13.71
N SER A 170 14.23 -39.86 -14.72
CA SER A 170 14.53 -41.06 -15.50
C SER A 170 15.26 -42.12 -14.66
N ARG A 171 14.88 -43.38 -14.83
CA ARG A 171 15.77 -44.54 -14.72
C ARG A 171 15.49 -45.48 -15.88
#